data_AF-A0A7C6ZGS1-F1
#
_entry.id   AF-A0A7C6ZGS1-F1
#
_cell.length_a   1.000
_cell.length_b   1.000
_cell.length_c   1.000
_cell.angle_alpha   90.00
_cell.angle_beta   90.00
_cell.angle_gamma   90.00
#
_symmetry.space_group_name_H-M   'P 1'
#
loop_
_entity.id
_entity.type
_entity.pdbx_description
1 polymer ?
#
loop_
_entity_poly.entity_id
_entity_poly.type
_entity_poly.pdbx_seq_one_letter_code
_entity_poly.pdbx_strand_id
1 'polypeptide(L)'
;MRELSLHVLDLMENSKAAGARTVWVSVEEDLVRDLLTIEVRDDGKGMSQDQAQAALDPFVTSRTTRKVGLGLPLFLAAARRCEGDLTIESEAGKGTCVRAWFRRSHIDRAPIGDMAGTIATFSGLNPMIRTVYSHKVTKKASNTQASDTQREFRFDSYEVVKYLGEDSRVLQNPEVINWMRCHCEEGIRNLYGGEGE
;
A
#
# COMPACT_ATOMS: atom_id res chain seq x y z
N MET A 1 -13.90 -13.10 -1.01
CA MET A 1 -12.49 -13.07 -1.48
C MET A 1 -11.80 -11.94 -0.70
N ARG A 2 -10.61 -12.17 -0.13
CA ARG A 2 -9.90 -11.15 0.67
C ARG A 2 -9.30 -10.12 -0.30
N GLU A 3 -9.52 -8.84 -0.08
CA GLU A 3 -9.02 -7.76 -0.95
C GLU A 3 -7.51 -7.51 -0.75
N LEU A 4 -6.84 -6.94 -1.75
CA LEU A 4 -5.41 -6.62 -1.65
C LEU A 4 -5.13 -5.50 -0.62
N SER A 5 -6.07 -4.57 -0.43
CA SER A 5 -6.04 -3.53 0.60
C SER A 5 -5.86 -4.09 2.01
N LEU A 6 -6.39 -5.28 2.30
CA LEU A 6 -6.22 -5.94 3.59
C LEU A 6 -4.79 -6.45 3.79
N HIS A 7 -4.11 -6.88 2.72
CA HIS A 7 -2.69 -7.22 2.78
C HIS A 7 -1.85 -5.96 2.99
N VAL A 8 -2.20 -4.85 2.34
CA VAL A 8 -1.55 -3.55 2.58
C VAL A 8 -1.70 -3.12 4.03
N LEU A 9 -2.90 -3.20 4.61
CA LEU A 9 -3.13 -2.89 6.02
C LEU A 9 -2.27 -3.77 6.95
N ASP A 10 -2.21 -5.08 6.69
CA ASP A 10 -1.37 -6.00 7.47
C ASP A 10 0.12 -5.60 7.42
N LEU A 11 0.62 -5.11 6.27
CA LEU A 11 1.98 -4.61 6.11
C LEU A 11 2.19 -3.28 6.84
N MET A 12 1.26 -2.33 6.74
CA MET A 12 1.33 -1.06 7.47
C MET A 12 1.35 -1.28 8.99
N GLU A 13 0.57 -2.25 9.50
CA GLU A 13 0.60 -2.65 10.91
C GLU A 13 1.94 -3.31 11.29
N ASN A 14 2.59 -4.05 10.39
CA ASN A 14 3.95 -4.54 10.62
C ASN A 14 4.95 -3.39 10.71
N SER A 15 4.84 -2.38 9.84
CA SER A 15 5.69 -1.19 9.87
C SER A 15 5.55 -0.42 11.18
N LYS A 16 4.30 -0.23 11.67
CA LYS A 16 4.04 0.33 13.00
C LYS A 16 4.70 -0.50 14.11
N ALA A 17 4.54 -1.82 14.09
CA ALA A 17 5.16 -2.71 15.07
C ALA A 17 6.70 -2.70 15.02
N ALA A 18 7.27 -2.37 13.84
CA ALA A 18 8.70 -2.16 13.64
C ALA A 18 9.20 -0.78 14.12
N GLY A 19 8.31 0.09 14.61
CA GLY A 19 8.64 1.42 15.09
C GLY A 19 8.83 2.46 13.98
N ALA A 20 8.25 2.24 12.80
CA ALA A 20 8.32 3.18 11.70
C ALA A 20 7.67 4.53 12.07
N ARG A 21 8.30 5.62 11.63
CA ARG A 21 7.76 6.98 11.69
C ARG A 21 7.13 7.39 10.38
N THR A 22 7.56 6.78 9.28
CA THR A 22 6.97 6.98 7.96
C THR A 22 6.70 5.64 7.29
N VAL A 23 5.53 5.52 6.70
CA VAL A 23 5.13 4.39 5.87
C VAL A 23 4.74 4.92 4.50
N TRP A 24 5.37 4.38 3.46
CA TRP A 24 5.08 4.66 2.07
C TRP A 24 4.33 3.47 1.48
N VAL A 25 3.20 3.74 0.82
CA VAL A 25 2.42 2.75 0.10
C VAL A 25 2.33 3.21 -1.35
N SER A 26 2.69 2.35 -2.30
CA SER A 26 2.49 2.63 -3.72
C SER A 26 1.72 1.52 -4.42
N VAL A 27 0.83 1.92 -5.31
CA VAL A 27 0.08 1.04 -6.20
C VAL A 27 0.35 1.48 -7.63
N GLU A 28 0.87 0.58 -8.46
CA GLU A 28 1.13 0.84 -9.87
C GLU A 28 0.36 -0.16 -10.74
N GLU A 29 -0.54 0.37 -11.56
CA GLU A 29 -1.28 -0.38 -12.55
C GLU A 29 -0.79 -0.04 -13.95
N ASP A 30 -0.05 -0.96 -14.54
CA ASP A 30 0.37 -0.88 -15.93
C ASP A 30 -0.58 -1.71 -16.80
N LEU A 31 -1.55 -1.06 -17.44
CA LEU A 31 -2.49 -1.71 -18.33
C LEU A 31 -1.84 -2.11 -19.67
N VAL A 32 -0.69 -1.53 -20.00
CA VAL A 32 0.07 -1.84 -21.23
C VAL A 32 0.82 -3.15 -21.05
N ARG A 33 1.47 -3.33 -19.89
CA ARG A 33 2.23 -4.53 -19.53
C ARG A 33 1.40 -5.60 -18.81
N ASP A 34 0.12 -5.33 -18.54
CA ASP A 34 -0.77 -6.19 -17.76
C ASP A 34 -0.22 -6.51 -16.36
N LEU A 35 0.33 -5.51 -15.68
CA LEU A 35 1.02 -5.65 -14.39
C LEU A 35 0.36 -4.78 -13.33
N LEU A 36 0.12 -5.37 -12.15
CA LEU A 36 -0.22 -4.66 -10.92
C LEU A 36 0.93 -4.85 -9.94
N THR A 37 1.49 -3.76 -9.44
CA THR A 37 2.52 -3.77 -8.39
C THR A 37 2.01 -3.03 -7.17
N ILE A 38 2.19 -3.62 -5.99
CA ILE A 38 1.92 -3.00 -4.70
C ILE A 38 3.21 -3.04 -3.90
N GLU A 39 3.63 -1.89 -3.39
CA GLU A 39 4.80 -1.76 -2.54
C GLU A 39 4.42 -1.08 -1.22
N VAL A 40 4.89 -1.64 -0.11
CA VAL A 40 4.85 -1.01 1.21
C VAL A 40 6.27 -0.90 1.73
N ARG A 41 6.71 0.32 2.00
CA ARG A 41 8.02 0.64 2.54
C ARG A 41 7.87 1.37 3.86
N ASP A 42 8.81 1.15 4.77
CA ASP A 42 8.89 1.85 6.05
C ASP A 42 10.32 2.19 6.46
N ASP A 43 10.45 3.12 7.41
CA ASP A 43 11.71 3.50 8.06
C ASP A 43 11.87 2.88 9.46
N GLY A 44 11.24 1.74 9.70
CA GLY A 44 11.31 1.03 10.98
C GLY A 44 12.67 0.38 11.22
N LYS A 45 12.74 -0.48 12.24
CA LYS A 45 13.99 -1.17 12.64
C LYS A 45 14.58 -2.11 11.59
N GLY A 46 13.84 -2.45 10.53
CA GLY A 46 14.26 -3.43 9.52
C GLY A 46 14.46 -4.86 10.05
N MET A 47 15.04 -5.70 9.22
CA MET A 47 15.32 -7.12 9.46
C MET A 47 16.72 -7.47 8.95
N SER A 48 17.34 -8.49 9.56
CA SER A 48 18.47 -9.15 8.92
C SER A 48 18.02 -9.95 7.69
N GLN A 49 18.96 -10.35 6.84
CA GLN A 49 18.67 -11.18 5.66
C GLN A 49 17.97 -12.50 6.05
N ASP A 50 18.48 -13.18 7.09
CA ASP A 50 17.88 -14.42 7.60
C ASP A 50 16.44 -14.21 8.11
N GLN A 51 16.20 -13.08 8.79
CA GLN A 51 14.86 -12.71 9.27
C GLN A 51 13.91 -12.40 8.11
N ALA A 52 14.37 -11.69 7.09
CA ALA A 52 13.56 -11.37 5.91
C ALA A 52 13.19 -12.65 5.13
N GLN A 53 14.11 -13.60 5.00
CA GLN A 53 13.82 -14.89 4.38
C GLN A 53 12.86 -15.73 5.22
N ALA A 54 13.05 -15.74 6.54
CA ALA A 54 12.16 -16.44 7.46
C ALA A 54 10.76 -15.79 7.55
N ALA A 55 10.61 -14.49 7.28
CA ALA A 55 9.33 -13.79 7.31
C ALA A 55 8.33 -14.27 6.25
N LEU A 56 8.80 -15.01 5.24
CA LEU A 56 7.96 -15.68 4.23
C LEU A 56 7.47 -17.06 4.68
N ASP A 57 7.95 -17.57 5.81
CA ASP A 57 7.50 -18.83 6.40
C ASP A 57 6.21 -18.61 7.24
N PRO A 58 5.09 -19.31 6.93
CA PRO A 58 3.83 -19.27 7.70
C PRO A 58 3.96 -19.47 9.21
N PHE A 59 4.97 -20.22 9.65
CA PHE A 59 5.17 -20.60 11.04
C PHE A 59 6.11 -19.66 11.80
N VAL A 60 6.71 -18.69 11.11
CA VAL A 60 7.60 -17.69 11.72
C VAL A 60 6.82 -16.40 11.95
N THR A 61 6.79 -15.92 13.19
CA THR A 61 6.24 -14.60 13.51
C THR A 61 6.93 -13.99 14.72
N SER A 62 7.08 -12.66 14.67
CA SER A 62 7.56 -11.85 15.80
C SER A 62 6.42 -11.32 16.68
N ARG A 63 5.15 -11.55 16.29
CA ARG A 63 3.98 -11.12 17.06
C ARG A 63 3.69 -12.12 18.19
N THR A 64 3.55 -11.63 19.42
CA THR A 64 3.21 -12.48 20.58
C THR A 64 1.72 -12.78 20.68
N THR A 65 0.87 -12.00 20.01
CA THR A 65 -0.60 -12.10 20.08
C THR A 65 -1.21 -13.15 19.16
N ARG A 66 -0.44 -13.69 18.21
CA ARG A 66 -0.85 -14.80 17.33
C ARG A 66 0.31 -15.77 17.14
N LYS A 67 0.01 -17.07 17.10
CA LYS A 67 1.03 -18.13 16.91
C LYS A 67 1.49 -18.30 15.47
N VAL A 68 0.94 -17.55 14.51
CA VAL A 68 1.22 -17.71 13.07
C VAL A 68 1.41 -16.35 12.38
N GLY A 69 2.34 -16.28 11.44
CA GLY A 69 2.76 -15.07 10.71
C GLY A 69 2.14 -14.96 9.32
N LEU A 70 0.84 -15.22 9.18
CA LEU A 70 0.23 -15.50 7.86
C LEU A 70 0.14 -14.31 6.88
N GLY A 71 0.39 -13.06 7.31
CA GLY A 71 0.18 -11.88 6.45
C GLY A 71 1.01 -11.91 5.15
N LEU A 72 2.33 -11.98 5.29
CA LEU A 72 3.29 -12.05 4.17
C LEU A 72 3.18 -13.35 3.36
N PRO A 73 3.13 -14.55 3.99
CA PRO A 73 2.97 -15.81 3.26
C PRO A 73 1.68 -15.89 2.45
N LEU A 74 0.55 -15.38 2.96
CA LEU A 74 -0.70 -15.34 2.20
C LEU A 74 -0.62 -14.35 1.04
N PHE A 75 0.10 -13.23 1.21
CA PHE A 75 0.28 -12.26 0.14
C PHE A 75 1.17 -12.81 -0.98
N LEU A 76 2.28 -13.47 -0.62
CA LEU A 76 3.15 -14.21 -1.55
C LEU A 76 2.36 -15.28 -2.32
N ALA A 77 1.55 -16.09 -1.62
CA ALA A 77 0.74 -17.12 -2.25
C ALA A 77 -0.30 -16.53 -3.21
N ALA A 78 -0.91 -15.39 -2.86
CA ALA A 78 -1.83 -14.68 -3.74
C ALA A 78 -1.11 -14.16 -5.01
N ALA A 79 0.10 -13.61 -4.87
CA ALA A 79 0.91 -13.15 -6.00
C ALA A 79 1.28 -14.28 -6.94
N ARG A 80 1.83 -15.37 -6.40
CA ARG A 80 2.24 -16.55 -7.18
C ARG A 80 1.09 -17.23 -7.90
N ARG A 81 -0.10 -17.25 -7.30
CA ARG A 81 -1.31 -17.78 -7.96
C ARG A 81 -1.73 -16.93 -9.17
N CYS A 82 -1.29 -15.67 -9.24
CA CYS A 82 -1.68 -14.73 -10.29
C CYS A 82 -0.50 -14.35 -11.19
N GLU A 83 0.37 -15.32 -11.50
CA GLU A 83 1.56 -15.13 -12.37
C GLU A 83 2.51 -14.02 -11.88
N GLY A 84 2.60 -13.84 -10.56
CA GLY A 84 3.42 -12.81 -9.92
C GLY A 84 4.33 -13.37 -8.85
N ASP A 85 4.95 -12.49 -8.07
CA ASP A 85 5.78 -12.86 -6.91
C ASP A 85 5.82 -11.73 -5.88
N LEU A 86 6.56 -11.94 -4.78
CA LEU A 86 6.80 -10.95 -3.74
C LEU A 86 8.26 -10.97 -3.29
N THR A 87 8.86 -9.78 -3.18
CA THR A 87 10.20 -9.57 -2.65
C THR A 87 10.18 -8.76 -1.36
N ILE A 88 11.12 -9.07 -0.46
CA ILE A 88 11.36 -8.30 0.76
C ILE A 88 12.81 -7.81 0.71
N GLU A 89 12.99 -6.50 0.72
CA GLU A 89 14.27 -5.84 0.84
C GLU A 89 14.31 -5.17 2.23
N SER A 90 15.21 -5.61 3.10
CA SER A 90 15.30 -5.06 4.46
C SER A 90 16.71 -5.08 4.99
N GLU A 91 17.07 -4.05 5.75
CA GLU A 91 18.35 -3.96 6.44
C GLU A 91 18.12 -3.42 7.86
N ALA A 92 18.78 -4.03 8.84
CA ALA A 92 18.69 -3.62 10.24
C ALA A 92 19.04 -2.13 10.40
N GLY A 93 18.12 -1.38 11.01
CA GLY A 93 18.21 0.06 11.24
C GLY A 93 17.87 0.95 10.04
N LYS A 94 17.57 0.39 8.85
CA LYS A 94 17.22 1.18 7.66
C LYS A 94 15.77 1.06 7.22
N GLY A 95 15.05 0.06 7.71
CA GLY A 95 13.65 -0.19 7.39
C GLY A 95 13.43 -1.40 6.49
N THR A 96 12.23 -1.49 5.93
CA THR A 96 11.77 -2.64 5.13
C THR A 96 11.02 -2.13 3.90
N CYS A 97 11.19 -2.82 2.77
CA CYS A 97 10.41 -2.65 1.56
C CYS A 97 9.87 -4.02 1.14
N VAL A 98 8.54 -4.14 1.11
CA VAL A 98 7.83 -5.33 0.63
C VAL A 98 7.17 -4.95 -0.69
N ARG A 99 7.51 -5.66 -1.76
CA ARG A 99 6.96 -5.44 -3.11
C ARG A 99 6.33 -6.72 -3.61
N ALA A 100 5.05 -6.67 -3.97
CA ALA A 100 4.35 -7.76 -4.60
C ALA A 100 3.84 -7.32 -5.97
N TRP A 101 3.91 -8.20 -6.96
CA TRP A 101 3.36 -7.95 -8.29
C TRP A 101 2.48 -9.11 -8.75
N PHE A 102 1.57 -8.81 -9.66
CA PHE A 102 0.53 -9.70 -10.16
C PHE A 102 0.30 -9.41 -11.64
N ARG A 103 -0.06 -10.43 -12.42
CA ARG A 103 -0.72 -10.19 -13.69
C ARG A 103 -2.07 -9.53 -13.46
N ARG A 104 -2.25 -8.32 -13.97
CA ARG A 104 -3.39 -7.43 -13.67
C ARG A 104 -4.72 -8.03 -14.15
N SER A 105 -4.74 -8.69 -15.29
CA SER A 105 -5.94 -9.33 -15.86
C SER A 105 -6.23 -10.74 -15.33
N HIS A 106 -5.41 -11.30 -14.44
CA HIS A 106 -5.58 -12.67 -13.96
C HIS A 106 -6.92 -12.86 -13.20
N ILE A 107 -7.65 -13.94 -13.50
CA ILE A 107 -9.01 -14.17 -12.98
C ILE A 107 -9.05 -14.38 -11.46
N ASP A 108 -8.03 -15.03 -10.90
CA ASP A 108 -7.94 -15.28 -9.45
C ASP A 108 -7.31 -14.12 -8.66
N ARG A 109 -6.97 -13.02 -9.35
CA ARG A 109 -6.41 -11.85 -8.68
C ARG A 109 -7.51 -11.19 -7.87
N ALA A 110 -7.28 -11.09 -6.57
CA ALA A 110 -8.15 -10.35 -5.68
C ALA A 110 -8.31 -8.89 -6.14
N PRO A 111 -9.48 -8.28 -5.94
CA PRO A 111 -9.67 -6.86 -6.18
C PRO A 111 -8.69 -6.04 -5.32
N ILE A 112 -8.31 -4.86 -5.82
CA ILE A 112 -7.47 -3.91 -5.06
C ILE A 112 -8.14 -3.59 -3.72
N GLY A 113 -9.46 -3.39 -3.73
CA GLY A 113 -10.25 -3.13 -2.53
C GLY A 113 -10.23 -1.68 -2.10
N ASP A 114 -10.71 -1.43 -0.87
CA ASP A 114 -10.81 -0.08 -0.30
C ASP A 114 -9.44 0.47 0.17
N MET A 115 -8.58 0.88 -0.77
CA MET A 115 -7.29 1.51 -0.46
C MET A 115 -7.47 2.85 0.25
N ALA A 116 -8.42 3.67 -0.20
CA ALA A 116 -8.67 4.99 0.39
C ALA A 116 -9.10 4.89 1.87
N GLY A 117 -10.04 4.00 2.18
CA GLY A 117 -10.45 3.70 3.55
C GLY A 117 -9.31 3.11 4.38
N THR A 118 -8.47 2.25 3.79
CA THR A 118 -7.27 1.69 4.45
C THR A 118 -6.29 2.80 4.84
N ILE A 119 -5.92 3.67 3.90
CA ILE A 119 -4.96 4.77 4.12
C ILE A 119 -5.52 5.78 5.14
N ALA A 120 -6.78 6.19 5.01
CA ALA A 120 -7.40 7.15 5.91
C ALA A 120 -7.56 6.59 7.34
N THR A 121 -8.00 5.34 7.47
CA THR A 121 -8.17 4.70 8.77
C THR A 121 -6.82 4.51 9.47
N PHE A 122 -5.80 4.02 8.75
CA PHE A 122 -4.48 3.86 9.34
C PHE A 122 -3.88 5.21 9.78
N SER A 123 -4.01 6.24 8.94
CA SER A 123 -3.53 7.60 9.25
C SER A 123 -4.23 8.18 10.48
N GLY A 124 -5.55 8.01 10.59
CA GLY A 124 -6.33 8.51 11.71
C GLY A 124 -6.06 7.77 13.02
N LEU A 125 -5.87 6.45 12.97
CA LEU A 125 -5.55 5.66 14.16
C LEU A 125 -4.09 5.82 14.62
N ASN A 126 -3.19 6.23 13.72
CA ASN A 126 -1.76 6.34 13.97
C ASN A 126 -1.23 7.73 13.59
N PRO A 127 -1.72 8.83 14.21
CA PRO A 127 -1.38 10.19 13.79
C PRO A 127 0.12 10.51 13.83
N MET A 128 0.86 9.85 14.73
CA MET A 128 2.31 10.02 14.87
C MET A 128 3.12 9.39 13.71
N ILE A 129 2.50 8.55 12.88
CA ILE A 129 3.13 7.90 11.74
C ILE A 129 2.71 8.65 10.47
N ARG A 130 3.68 9.24 9.77
CA ARG A 130 3.44 9.84 8.47
C ARG A 130 3.09 8.75 7.46
N THR A 131 1.94 8.88 6.82
CA THR A 131 1.48 7.95 5.79
C THR A 131 1.54 8.65 4.45
N VAL A 132 2.32 8.09 3.53
CA VAL A 132 2.46 8.58 2.16
C VAL A 132 1.90 7.52 1.23
N TYR A 133 0.95 7.89 0.38
CA TYR A 133 0.32 7.01 -0.59
C TYR A 133 0.52 7.55 -2.00
N SER A 134 0.87 6.68 -2.95
CA SER A 134 0.81 6.98 -4.38
C SER A 134 0.07 5.90 -5.16
N HIS A 135 -0.70 6.32 -6.14
CA HIS A 135 -1.37 5.41 -7.07
C HIS A 135 -1.16 5.90 -8.49
N LYS A 136 -0.57 5.05 -9.30
CA LYS A 136 -0.22 5.33 -10.69
C LYS A 136 -0.94 4.38 -11.62
N VAL A 137 -1.50 4.90 -12.71
CA VAL A 137 -2.13 4.12 -13.77
C VAL A 137 -1.49 4.51 -15.10
N THR A 138 -0.94 3.52 -15.80
CA THR A 138 -0.38 3.65 -17.15
C THR A 138 -1.33 2.98 -18.14
N LYS A 139 -1.79 3.71 -19.16
CA LYS A 139 -2.70 3.24 -20.20
C LYS A 139 -2.10 3.47 -21.58
N LYS A 140 -2.47 2.62 -22.55
CA LYS A 140 -2.18 2.89 -23.96
C LYS A 140 -2.80 4.22 -24.36
N ALA A 141 -2.06 5.00 -25.15
CA ALA A 141 -2.60 6.22 -25.74
C ALA A 141 -3.82 5.89 -26.62
N SER A 142 -4.81 6.77 -26.61
CA SER A 142 -6.01 6.63 -27.44
C SER A 142 -5.71 6.71 -28.95
N ASN A 143 -4.61 7.36 -29.34
CA ASN A 143 -4.13 7.44 -30.71
C ASN A 143 -2.81 6.68 -30.90
N THR A 144 -2.70 5.90 -31.97
CA THR A 144 -1.57 5.05 -32.36
C THR A 144 -0.24 5.78 -32.61
N GLN A 145 -0.22 7.11 -32.55
CA GLN A 145 0.97 7.97 -32.68
C GLN A 145 1.36 8.68 -31.37
N ALA A 146 0.61 8.52 -30.29
CA ALA A 146 0.88 9.18 -29.00
C ALA A 146 1.56 8.22 -28.01
N SER A 147 2.37 8.78 -27.10
CA SER A 147 2.99 8.04 -26.00
C SER A 147 1.95 7.60 -24.98
N ASP A 148 2.18 6.45 -24.33
CA ASP A 148 1.35 5.94 -23.23
C ASP A 148 1.00 7.04 -22.22
N THR A 149 -0.25 7.07 -21.80
CA THR A 149 -0.74 8.06 -20.84
C THR A 149 -0.54 7.53 -19.44
N GLN A 150 0.18 8.28 -18.60
CA GLN A 150 0.38 7.99 -17.20
C GLN A 150 -0.31 9.06 -16.34
N ARG A 151 -1.09 8.61 -15.36
CA ARG A 151 -1.67 9.46 -14.33
C ARG A 151 -1.22 8.98 -12.97
N GLU A 152 -1.00 9.91 -12.05
CA GLU A 152 -0.59 9.61 -10.68
C GLU A 152 -1.38 10.47 -9.69
N PHE A 153 -1.84 9.84 -8.62
CA PHE A 153 -2.42 10.47 -7.44
C PHE A 153 -1.45 10.29 -6.29
N ARG A 154 -1.30 11.32 -5.45
CA ARG A 154 -0.48 11.28 -4.24
C ARG A 154 -1.24 11.85 -3.06
N PHE A 155 -1.09 11.19 -1.92
CA PHE A 155 -1.57 11.63 -0.63
C PHE A 155 -0.42 11.60 0.37
N ASP A 156 -0.37 12.58 1.25
CA ASP A 156 0.60 12.66 2.33
C ASP A 156 -0.08 13.20 3.59
N SER A 157 -0.13 12.38 4.65
CA SER A 157 -0.76 12.78 5.90
C SER A 157 -0.07 13.98 6.55
N TYR A 158 1.22 14.21 6.27
CA TYR A 158 1.94 15.37 6.77
C TYR A 158 1.37 16.69 6.22
N GLU A 159 0.98 16.73 4.95
CA GLU A 159 0.40 17.95 4.37
C GLU A 159 -0.94 18.26 5.03
N VAL A 160 -1.76 17.26 5.34
CA VAL A 160 -3.03 17.44 6.07
C VAL A 160 -2.80 18.09 7.44
N VAL A 161 -1.83 17.58 8.22
CA VAL A 161 -1.45 18.15 9.52
C VAL A 161 -0.97 19.59 9.37
N LYS A 162 -0.08 19.83 8.41
CA LYS A 162 0.46 21.16 8.13
C LYS A 162 -0.63 22.19 7.77
N TYR A 163 -1.68 21.79 7.07
CA TYR A 163 -2.78 22.69 6.70
C TYR A 163 -3.80 22.92 7.83
N LEU A 164 -4.07 21.91 8.67
CA LEU A 164 -5.13 21.98 9.69
C LEU A 164 -4.66 22.40 11.09
N GLY A 165 -3.35 22.46 11.31
CA GLY A 165 -2.74 22.81 12.59
C GLY A 165 -1.68 21.76 12.93
N GLU A 166 -0.46 22.21 13.21
CA GLU A 166 0.80 21.43 13.30
C GLU A 166 0.80 20.25 14.29
N ASP A 167 -0.32 19.97 14.94
CA ASP A 167 -0.54 18.80 15.79
C ASP A 167 -1.15 17.64 15.02
N SER A 168 -0.37 16.57 14.89
CA SER A 168 -0.80 15.33 14.23
C SER A 168 -2.11 14.72 14.76
N ARG A 169 -2.50 15.01 16.01
CA ARG A 169 -3.77 14.53 16.59
C ARG A 169 -5.01 15.00 15.83
N VAL A 170 -4.89 16.05 14.99
CA VAL A 170 -5.98 16.47 14.10
C VAL A 170 -6.47 15.35 13.17
N LEU A 171 -5.58 14.40 12.81
CA LEU A 171 -5.93 13.25 11.98
C LEU A 171 -6.90 12.27 12.67
N GLN A 172 -7.06 12.33 14.00
CA GLN A 172 -8.02 11.51 14.74
C GLN A 172 -9.45 12.04 14.66
N ASN A 173 -9.65 13.28 14.21
CA ASN A 173 -10.99 13.84 14.06
C ASN A 173 -11.77 13.04 12.99
N PRO A 174 -12.96 12.49 13.31
CA PRO A 174 -13.78 11.75 12.34
C PRO A 174 -14.06 12.50 11.03
N GLU A 175 -14.24 13.82 11.08
CA GLU A 175 -14.43 14.64 9.86
C GLU A 175 -13.19 14.66 8.98
N VAL A 176 -12.00 14.73 9.60
CA VAL A 176 -10.71 14.71 8.89
C VAL A 176 -10.44 13.32 8.32
N ILE A 177 -10.75 12.25 9.06
CA ILE A 177 -10.65 10.86 8.55
C ILE A 177 -11.55 10.68 7.33
N ASN A 178 -12.81 11.12 7.43
CA ASN A 178 -13.75 11.04 6.31
C ASN A 178 -13.27 11.86 5.11
N TRP A 179 -12.74 13.06 5.35
CA TRP A 179 -12.18 13.90 4.30
C TRP A 179 -10.98 13.22 3.61
N MET A 180 -10.02 12.68 4.37
CA MET A 180 -8.86 11.96 3.82
C MET A 180 -9.29 10.78 2.96
N ARG A 181 -10.31 10.04 3.41
CA ARG A 181 -10.92 8.94 2.65
C ARG A 181 -11.49 9.45 1.33
N CYS A 182 -12.42 10.40 1.36
CA CYS A 182 -13.05 10.94 0.14
C CYS A 182 -12.00 11.49 -0.84
N HIS A 183 -11.02 12.24 -0.33
CA HIS A 183 -9.93 12.79 -1.13
C HIS A 183 -9.12 11.70 -1.84
N CYS A 184 -8.79 10.61 -1.14
CA CYS A 184 -8.11 9.47 -1.76
C CYS A 184 -9.02 8.74 -2.76
N GLU A 185 -10.31 8.54 -2.45
CA GLU A 185 -11.26 7.88 -3.35
C GLU A 185 -11.43 8.65 -4.67
N GLU A 186 -11.62 9.97 -4.59
CA GLU A 186 -11.72 10.86 -5.76
C GLU A 186 -10.41 10.86 -6.57
N GLY A 187 -9.27 11.00 -5.88
CA GLY A 187 -7.95 10.97 -6.49
C GLY A 187 -7.70 9.69 -7.29
N ILE A 188 -7.99 8.53 -6.70
CA ILE A 188 -7.86 7.21 -7.35
C ILE A 188 -8.84 7.09 -8.52
N ARG A 189 -10.10 7.51 -8.37
CA ARG A 189 -11.12 7.46 -9.44
C ARG A 189 -10.68 8.24 -10.67
N ASN A 190 -10.10 9.43 -10.47
CA ASN A 190 -9.66 10.33 -11.54
C ASN A 190 -8.49 9.77 -12.38
N LEU A 191 -7.76 8.77 -11.87
CA LEU A 191 -6.70 8.08 -12.63
C LEU A 191 -7.24 7.34 -13.84
N TYR A 192 -8.50 6.92 -13.82
CA TYR A 192 -9.07 6.12 -14.90
C TYR A 192 -9.70 6.94 -16.02
N GLY A 193 -9.70 8.27 -15.94
CA GLY A 193 -10.21 9.11 -17.02
C GLY A 193 -11.46 9.90 -16.67
N GLY A 194 -12.13 9.62 -15.55
CA GLY A 194 -13.37 10.30 -15.16
C GLY A 194 -14.39 10.31 -16.31
N GLU A 195 -15.01 9.16 -16.61
CA GLU A 195 -16.29 9.21 -17.33
C GLU A 195 -17.40 9.47 -16.29
N GLY A 196 -17.99 10.67 -16.34
CA GLY A 196 -19.14 11.12 -15.56
C GLY A 196 -18.80 12.32 -14.67
N GLU A 197 -19.41 13.49 -14.82
CA GLU A 197 -20.73 13.81 -15.43
C GLU A 197 -20.69 14.36 -16.86
#